data_AF-A0A935FS45-F1
#
_entry.id   AF-A0A935FS45-F1
#
_cell.length_a   1.000
_cell.length_b   1.000
_cell.length_c   1.000
_cell.angle_alpha   90.00
_cell.angle_beta   90.00
_cell.angle_gamma   90.00
#
_symmetry.space_group_name_H-M   'P 1'
#
loop_
_entity.id
_entity.type
_entity.pdbx_description
1 polymer ?
#
loop_
_entity_poly.entity_id
_entity_poly.type
_entity_poly.pdbx_seq_one_letter_code
_entity_poly.pdbx_strand_id
1 'polypeptide(L)'
;MAESSQTQYQRKNKVALQSLFAAIVITLIKIIAAYASGSLGVLSEVFNSGIDIFVALVTMLSIRYSAKPPDEDHNYGHEKIESFSALFQVLILFITSSYIIYEAIQRLFFDKGNEVHVSLWIIAALLISMVIDFYRARALKKIANETHSKALEADALHFSVDILSSSIVIVGLIITYLGISKTADTIAAILVTVIIIRLGYNLAKKSFDSLMDRVPDGLYEKLRLESLLINGVEGIKSIRIRNAGSLIFIDMTIEISRLVPFSKAHDIMDNLERRITELVPNGDIVVHSEPVITKNETINDKIRMVVGEAGLKCHDIFSHKIDNEIYSELHVEIDNTNDLYKAHNIISDLEKRIKDEIDIISHIKIHIDEPSDLVFDTRDITPFSNDIVKEVETILSECRDIVSSNEIQVVSSNGKIRVSLNCIFKDDYSFDEVHDIVTILESKIFLNLKENHPRLANVMIHAEPSGSI
;
A
#
# COMPACT_ATOMS: atom_id res chain seq x y z
N MET A 1 -13.66 12.32 -1.73
CA MET A 1 -13.53 11.15 -2.62
C MET A 1 -14.83 10.79 -3.34
N ALA A 2 -15.98 10.63 -2.66
CA ALA A 2 -17.24 10.25 -3.31
C ALA A 2 -17.76 11.26 -4.36
N GLU A 3 -17.56 12.56 -4.14
CA GLU A 3 -18.09 13.63 -5.01
C GLU A 3 -17.39 13.69 -6.38
N SER A 4 -16.08 13.37 -6.45
CA SER A 4 -15.35 13.30 -7.72
C SER A 4 -15.73 12.04 -8.52
N SER A 5 -15.83 10.88 -7.86
CA SER A 5 -16.23 9.61 -8.51
C SER A 5 -17.67 9.66 -9.05
N GLN A 6 -18.59 10.26 -8.30
CA GLN A 6 -19.98 10.41 -8.74
C GLN A 6 -20.11 11.39 -9.92
N THR A 7 -19.34 12.49 -9.91
CA THR A 7 -19.29 13.43 -11.04
C THR A 7 -18.70 12.76 -12.29
N GLN A 8 -17.62 11.97 -12.15
CA GLN A 8 -17.05 11.23 -13.26
C GLN A 8 -18.04 10.21 -13.85
N TYR A 9 -18.73 9.43 -13.00
CA TYR A 9 -19.77 8.50 -13.44
C TYR A 9 -20.87 9.21 -14.24
N GLN A 10 -21.41 10.32 -13.73
CA GLN A 10 -22.47 11.07 -14.43
C GLN A 10 -22.01 11.52 -15.82
N ARG A 11 -20.75 11.98 -15.95
CA ARG A 11 -20.17 12.39 -17.24
C ARG A 11 -20.02 11.19 -18.20
N LYS A 12 -19.49 10.06 -17.72
CA LYS A 12 -19.37 8.81 -18.51
C LYS A 12 -20.75 8.35 -19.00
N ASN A 13 -21.70 8.22 -18.08
CA ASN A 13 -23.05 7.73 -18.38
C ASN A 13 -23.80 8.68 -19.34
N LYS A 14 -23.66 10.00 -19.18
CA LYS A 14 -24.27 10.98 -20.08
C LYS A 14 -23.78 10.81 -21.51
N VAL A 15 -22.47 10.71 -21.72
CA VAL A 15 -21.91 10.58 -23.08
C VAL A 15 -22.21 9.20 -23.68
N ALA A 16 -22.22 8.13 -22.88
CA ALA A 16 -22.64 6.80 -23.35
C ALA A 16 -24.13 6.79 -23.79
N LEU A 17 -25.02 7.43 -23.03
CA LEU A 17 -26.43 7.56 -23.39
C LEU A 17 -26.62 8.39 -24.67
N GLN A 18 -25.86 9.48 -24.82
CA GLN A 18 -25.84 10.29 -26.04
C GLN A 18 -25.34 9.47 -27.25
N SER A 19 -24.32 8.64 -27.06
CA SER A 19 -23.78 7.72 -28.08
C SER A 19 -24.83 6.70 -28.53
N LEU A 20 -25.54 6.08 -27.59
CA LEU A 20 -26.62 5.13 -27.88
C LEU A 20 -27.80 5.81 -28.59
N PHE A 21 -28.21 6.99 -28.15
CA PHE A 21 -29.27 7.75 -28.81
C PHE A 21 -28.89 8.12 -30.24
N ALA A 22 -27.66 8.58 -30.46
CA ALA A 22 -27.14 8.87 -31.79
C ALA A 22 -27.12 7.61 -32.68
N ALA A 23 -26.74 6.44 -32.14
CA ALA A 23 -26.77 5.16 -32.87
C ALA A 23 -28.19 4.84 -33.36
N ILE A 24 -29.20 4.98 -32.49
CA ILE A 24 -30.60 4.74 -32.83
C ILE A 24 -31.08 5.70 -33.93
N VAL A 25 -30.74 6.99 -33.81
CA VAL A 25 -31.10 8.00 -34.82
C VAL A 25 -30.45 7.70 -36.18
N ILE A 26 -29.16 7.35 -36.20
CA ILE A 26 -28.44 6.97 -37.43
C ILE A 26 -29.11 5.75 -38.08
N THR A 27 -29.41 4.71 -37.31
CA THR A 27 -30.05 3.50 -37.82
C THR A 27 -31.42 3.79 -38.41
N LEU A 28 -32.22 4.66 -37.78
CA LEU A 28 -33.52 5.09 -38.32
C LEU A 28 -33.36 5.84 -39.65
N ILE A 29 -32.39 6.76 -39.76
CA ILE A 29 -32.08 7.46 -41.01
C ILE A 29 -31.71 6.47 -42.12
N LYS A 30 -30.85 5.48 -41.81
CA LYS A 30 -30.44 4.45 -42.76
C LYS A 30 -31.60 3.54 -43.17
N ILE A 31 -32.50 3.17 -42.26
CA ILE A 31 -33.70 2.37 -42.58
C ILE A 31 -34.62 3.13 -43.55
N ILE A 32 -34.86 4.42 -43.32
CA ILE A 32 -35.69 5.25 -44.20
C ILE A 32 -35.04 5.34 -45.59
N ALA A 33 -33.72 5.57 -45.64
CA ALA A 33 -32.98 5.60 -46.90
C ALA A 33 -32.98 4.23 -47.63
N ALA A 34 -32.90 3.12 -46.88
CA ALA A 34 -32.99 1.76 -47.44
C ALA A 34 -34.35 1.52 -48.09
N TYR A 35 -35.43 1.87 -47.39
CA TYR A 35 -36.80 1.73 -47.90
C TYR A 35 -37.03 2.61 -49.13
N ALA A 36 -36.58 3.87 -49.10
CA ALA A 36 -36.74 4.81 -50.21
C ALA A 36 -35.90 4.45 -51.44
N SER A 37 -34.72 3.85 -51.26
CA SER A 37 -33.83 3.45 -52.37
C SER A 37 -34.17 2.09 -52.98
N GLY A 38 -34.89 1.22 -52.25
CA GLY A 38 -35.20 -0.14 -52.68
C GLY A 38 -33.96 -1.03 -52.89
N SER A 39 -32.79 -0.61 -52.41
CA SER A 39 -31.51 -1.25 -52.70
C SER A 39 -31.09 -2.21 -51.60
N LEU A 40 -30.80 -3.45 -52.00
CA LEU A 40 -30.24 -4.50 -51.14
C LEU A 40 -28.90 -4.08 -50.51
N GLY A 41 -28.11 -3.22 -51.18
CA GLY A 41 -26.85 -2.73 -50.64
C GLY A 41 -27.01 -1.86 -49.39
N VAL A 42 -28.13 -1.14 -49.27
CA VAL A 42 -28.42 -0.28 -48.11
C VAL A 42 -28.92 -1.10 -46.92
N LEU A 43 -29.48 -2.28 -47.18
CA LEU A 43 -29.91 -3.19 -46.12
C LEU A 43 -28.71 -3.71 -45.31
N SER A 44 -27.55 -3.91 -45.95
CA SER A 44 -26.30 -4.28 -45.27
C SER A 44 -25.81 -3.16 -44.35
N GLU A 45 -25.95 -1.89 -44.76
CA GLU A 45 -25.61 -0.72 -43.94
C GLU A 45 -26.53 -0.55 -42.71
N VAL A 46 -27.80 -0.93 -42.84
CA VAL A 46 -28.74 -0.98 -41.71
C VAL A 46 -28.31 -2.05 -40.71
N PHE A 47 -27.88 -3.23 -41.19
CA PHE A 47 -27.39 -4.29 -40.31
C PHE A 47 -26.12 -3.86 -39.55
N ASN A 48 -25.18 -3.20 -40.22
CA ASN A 48 -23.99 -2.64 -39.56
C ASN A 48 -24.37 -1.66 -38.45
N SER A 49 -25.32 -0.75 -38.72
CA SER A 49 -25.78 0.18 -37.67
C SER A 49 -26.63 -0.49 -36.58
N GLY A 50 -27.13 -1.70 -36.80
CA GLY A 50 -27.64 -2.57 -35.74
C GLY A 50 -26.53 -3.03 -34.77
N ILE A 51 -25.35 -3.40 -35.30
CA ILE A 51 -24.16 -3.71 -34.49
C ILE A 51 -23.73 -2.48 -33.70
N ASP A 52 -23.78 -1.28 -34.29
CA ASP A 52 -23.43 -0.03 -33.62
C ASP A 52 -24.33 0.25 -32.40
N ILE A 53 -25.64 0.01 -32.52
CA ILE A 53 -26.57 0.11 -31.38
C ILE A 53 -26.19 -0.90 -30.30
N PHE A 54 -25.89 -2.14 -30.70
CA PHE A 54 -25.52 -3.19 -29.76
C PHE A 54 -24.22 -2.86 -29.01
N VAL A 55 -23.19 -2.39 -29.71
CA VAL A 55 -21.92 -1.95 -29.12
C VAL A 55 -22.15 -0.77 -28.16
N ALA A 56 -22.91 0.25 -28.57
CA ALA A 56 -23.23 1.39 -27.71
C ALA A 56 -24.03 0.97 -26.45
N LEU A 57 -24.93 -0.01 -26.59
CA LEU A 57 -25.69 -0.57 -25.47
C LEU A 57 -24.75 -1.30 -24.49
N VAL A 58 -23.84 -2.13 -24.99
CA VAL A 58 -22.83 -2.83 -24.19
C VAL A 58 -21.93 -1.83 -23.45
N THR A 59 -21.49 -0.74 -24.13
CA THR A 59 -20.74 0.36 -23.50
C THR A 59 -21.53 0.99 -22.36
N MET A 60 -22.80 1.37 -22.58
CA MET A 60 -23.64 2.00 -21.56
C MET A 60 -23.87 1.08 -20.36
N LEU A 61 -24.19 -0.21 -20.59
CA LEU A 61 -24.39 -1.18 -19.52
C LEU A 61 -23.10 -1.43 -18.74
N SER A 62 -21.97 -1.52 -19.44
CA SER A 62 -20.65 -1.67 -18.82
C SER A 62 -20.32 -0.51 -17.90
N ILE A 63 -20.58 0.74 -18.29
CA ILE A 63 -20.34 1.93 -17.45
C ILE A 63 -21.26 1.94 -16.23
N ARG A 64 -22.51 1.52 -16.41
CA ARG A 64 -23.49 1.48 -15.32
C ARG A 64 -23.14 0.40 -14.29
N TYR A 65 -22.66 -0.74 -14.76
CA TYR A 65 -22.28 -1.85 -13.89
C TYR A 65 -20.90 -1.65 -13.26
N SER A 66 -19.94 -1.04 -13.97
CA SER A 66 -18.61 -0.72 -13.41
C SER A 66 -18.68 0.28 -12.26
N ALA A 67 -19.66 1.17 -12.27
CA ALA A 67 -19.87 2.17 -11.22
C ALA A 67 -20.51 1.62 -9.93
N LYS A 68 -20.82 0.31 -9.88
CA LYS A 68 -21.31 -0.29 -8.64
C LYS A 68 -20.18 -0.30 -7.60
N PRO A 69 -20.46 0.10 -6.35
CA PRO A 69 -19.49 0.00 -5.27
C PRO A 69 -19.08 -1.47 -5.04
N PRO A 70 -17.98 -1.71 -4.32
CA PRO A 70 -17.65 -3.04 -3.84
C PRO A 70 -18.82 -3.70 -3.08
N ASP A 71 -19.01 -5.00 -3.29
CA ASP A 71 -19.98 -5.84 -2.58
C ASP A 71 -19.30 -7.12 -2.06
N GLU A 72 -20.06 -7.99 -1.37
CA GLU A 72 -19.53 -9.20 -0.74
C GLU A 72 -18.94 -10.22 -1.74
N ASP A 73 -19.43 -10.22 -2.98
CA ASP A 73 -18.92 -11.08 -4.05
C ASP A 73 -17.74 -10.43 -4.79
N HIS A 74 -17.63 -9.10 -4.74
CA HIS A 74 -16.61 -8.28 -5.44
C HIS A 74 -16.04 -7.20 -4.52
N ASN A 75 -15.19 -7.60 -3.57
CA ASN A 75 -14.58 -6.72 -2.57
C ASN A 75 -13.72 -5.57 -3.15
N TYR A 76 -13.29 -5.68 -4.41
CA TYR A 76 -12.52 -4.65 -5.13
C TYR A 76 -13.36 -3.85 -6.14
N GLY A 77 -14.68 -4.04 -6.12
CA GLY A 77 -15.61 -3.38 -7.04
C GLY A 77 -15.65 -4.01 -8.44
N HIS A 78 -16.36 -3.32 -9.33
CA HIS A 78 -16.78 -3.85 -10.63
C HIS A 78 -16.06 -3.18 -11.82
N GLU A 79 -15.03 -2.37 -11.56
CA GLU A 79 -14.41 -1.51 -12.57
C GLU A 79 -13.78 -2.28 -13.74
N LYS A 80 -13.28 -3.50 -13.50
CA LYS A 80 -12.68 -4.38 -14.53
C LYS A 80 -13.63 -4.72 -15.69
N ILE A 81 -14.93 -4.54 -15.51
CA ILE A 81 -15.94 -4.80 -16.55
C ILE A 81 -15.82 -3.84 -17.73
N GLU A 82 -15.33 -2.61 -17.52
CA GLU A 82 -15.03 -1.71 -18.64
C GLU A 82 -13.93 -2.27 -19.54
N SER A 83 -12.88 -2.88 -18.96
CA SER A 83 -11.80 -3.51 -19.72
C SER A 83 -12.29 -4.76 -20.45
N PHE A 84 -13.18 -5.55 -19.84
CA PHE A 84 -13.82 -6.69 -20.50
C PHE A 84 -14.70 -6.27 -21.68
N SER A 85 -15.54 -5.26 -21.49
CA SER A 85 -16.38 -4.66 -22.54
C SER A 85 -15.54 -4.12 -23.69
N ALA A 86 -14.45 -3.40 -23.38
CA ALA A 86 -13.51 -2.91 -24.39
C ALA A 86 -12.88 -4.05 -25.20
N LEU A 87 -12.48 -5.15 -24.55
CA LEU A 87 -11.92 -6.31 -25.25
C LEU A 87 -12.95 -7.00 -26.14
N PHE A 88 -14.19 -7.10 -25.69
CA PHE A 88 -15.31 -7.62 -26.48
C PHE A 88 -15.57 -6.76 -27.73
N GLN A 89 -15.51 -5.43 -27.62
CA GLN A 89 -15.65 -4.53 -28.77
C GLN A 89 -14.48 -4.66 -29.75
N VAL A 90 -13.25 -4.77 -29.25
CA VAL A 90 -12.08 -5.02 -30.11
C VAL A 90 -12.20 -6.36 -30.83
N LEU A 91 -12.77 -7.38 -30.20
CA LEU A 91 -13.05 -8.66 -30.85
C LEU A 91 -14.03 -8.50 -32.02
N ILE A 92 -15.13 -7.77 -31.82
CA ILE A 92 -16.08 -7.44 -32.90
C ILE A 92 -15.35 -6.71 -34.04
N LEU A 93 -14.54 -5.70 -33.71
CA LEU A 93 -13.74 -4.94 -34.68
C LEU A 93 -12.79 -5.83 -35.48
N PHE A 94 -12.15 -6.82 -34.86
CA PHE A 94 -11.28 -7.77 -35.57
C PHE A 94 -12.07 -8.71 -36.47
N ILE A 95 -13.24 -9.17 -36.05
CA ILE A 95 -14.12 -10.00 -36.88
C ILE A 95 -14.57 -9.21 -38.11
N THR A 96 -15.06 -7.98 -37.93
CA THR A 96 -15.51 -7.13 -39.05
C THR A 96 -14.36 -6.74 -39.97
N SER A 97 -13.20 -6.39 -39.43
CA SER A 97 -11.98 -6.11 -40.22
C SER A 97 -11.51 -7.32 -41.03
N SER A 98 -11.56 -8.51 -40.44
CA SER A 98 -11.18 -9.75 -41.14
C SER A 98 -12.16 -10.05 -42.28
N TYR A 99 -13.45 -9.81 -42.07
CA TYR A 99 -14.47 -9.94 -43.11
C TYR A 99 -14.26 -8.94 -44.26
N ILE A 100 -13.94 -7.68 -43.96
CA ILE A 100 -13.61 -6.66 -44.99
C ILE A 100 -12.41 -7.08 -45.83
N ILE A 101 -11.34 -7.58 -45.20
CA ILE A 101 -10.17 -8.09 -45.93
C ILE A 101 -10.55 -9.27 -46.83
N TYR A 102 -11.35 -10.21 -46.31
CA TYR A 102 -11.83 -11.35 -47.10
C TYR A 102 -12.62 -10.89 -48.33
N GLU A 103 -13.59 -10.00 -48.17
CA GLU A 103 -14.38 -9.41 -49.27
C GLU A 103 -13.50 -8.64 -50.26
N ALA A 104 -12.53 -7.86 -49.77
CA ALA A 104 -11.60 -7.12 -50.63
C ALA A 104 -10.75 -8.08 -51.48
N ILE A 105 -10.25 -9.19 -50.91
CA ILE A 105 -9.50 -10.21 -51.65
C ILE A 105 -10.41 -10.90 -52.68
N GLN A 106 -11.64 -11.25 -52.31
CA GLN A 106 -12.60 -11.86 -53.24
C GLN A 106 -12.87 -10.94 -54.44
N ARG A 107 -13.09 -9.65 -54.19
CA ARG A 107 -13.30 -8.65 -55.25
C ARG A 107 -12.07 -8.45 -56.15
N LEU A 108 -10.85 -8.58 -55.60
CA LEU A 108 -9.62 -8.40 -56.36
C LEU A 108 -9.36 -9.57 -57.32
N PHE A 109 -9.69 -10.80 -56.92
CA PHE A 109 -9.30 -12.02 -57.65
C PHE A 109 -10.44 -12.74 -58.37
N PHE A 110 -11.68 -12.66 -57.88
CA PHE A 110 -12.78 -13.52 -58.33
C PHE A 110 -13.99 -12.79 -58.89
N ASP A 111 -14.19 -11.51 -58.56
CA ASP A 111 -15.45 -10.83 -58.89
C ASP A 111 -15.35 -9.93 -60.14
N LYS A 112 -16.29 -10.11 -61.09
CA LYS A 112 -16.48 -9.23 -62.25
C LYS A 112 -17.56 -8.21 -61.92
N GLY A 113 -17.20 -7.24 -61.09
CA GLY A 113 -17.89 -5.97 -60.84
C GLY A 113 -19.41 -5.95 -61.03
N ASN A 114 -20.15 -6.27 -59.98
CA ASN A 114 -21.56 -5.87 -59.91
C ASN A 114 -21.64 -4.33 -59.90
N GLU A 115 -22.39 -3.75 -60.85
CA GLU A 115 -22.66 -2.32 -60.87
C GLU A 115 -23.48 -1.96 -59.63
N VAL A 116 -22.82 -1.34 -58.65
CA VAL A 116 -23.51 -0.76 -57.51
C VAL A 116 -24.26 0.46 -58.03
N HIS A 117 -25.57 0.34 -58.22
CA HIS A 117 -26.43 1.49 -58.43
C HIS A 117 -26.50 2.29 -57.13
N VAL A 118 -25.60 3.26 -57.01
CA VAL A 118 -25.58 4.17 -55.87
C VAL A 118 -26.67 5.22 -56.08
N SER A 119 -27.77 5.09 -55.33
CA SER A 119 -28.78 6.14 -55.25
C SER A 119 -28.25 7.33 -54.44
N LEU A 120 -28.58 8.56 -54.85
CA LEU A 120 -28.19 9.80 -54.14
C LEU A 120 -28.62 9.78 -52.66
N TRP A 121 -29.71 9.08 -52.35
CA TRP A 121 -30.19 8.87 -50.98
C TRP A 121 -29.19 8.13 -50.09
N ILE A 122 -28.41 7.21 -50.66
CA ILE A 122 -27.42 6.40 -49.94
C ILE A 122 -26.21 7.27 -49.57
N ILE A 123 -25.72 8.06 -50.52
CA ILE A 123 -24.60 8.99 -50.30
C ILE A 123 -25.00 10.02 -49.24
N ALA A 124 -26.20 10.59 -49.34
CA ALA A 124 -26.70 11.55 -48.36
C ALA A 124 -26.79 10.93 -46.95
N ALA A 125 -27.32 9.70 -46.84
CA ALA A 125 -27.39 8.99 -45.55
C ALA A 125 -26.00 8.72 -44.97
N LEU A 126 -25.04 8.24 -45.78
CA LEU A 126 -23.66 7.99 -45.34
C LEU A 126 -22.95 9.27 -44.87
N LEU A 127 -23.11 10.38 -45.60
CA LEU A 127 -22.53 11.66 -45.19
C LEU A 127 -23.12 12.17 -43.88
N ILE A 128 -24.44 12.07 -43.70
CA ILE A 128 -25.09 12.45 -42.45
C ILE A 128 -24.61 11.58 -41.28
N SER A 129 -24.56 10.26 -41.47
CA SER A 129 -24.05 9.32 -40.45
C SER A 129 -22.61 9.64 -40.07
N MET A 130 -21.74 9.87 -41.05
CA MET A 130 -20.33 10.22 -40.83
C MET A 130 -20.16 11.49 -40.00
N VAL A 131 -20.96 12.53 -40.23
CA VAL A 131 -20.91 13.76 -39.44
C VAL A 131 -21.32 13.50 -37.99
N ILE A 132 -22.40 12.73 -37.78
CA ILE A 132 -22.86 12.37 -36.43
C ILE A 132 -21.79 11.54 -35.71
N ASP A 133 -21.21 10.56 -36.40
CA ASP A 133 -20.15 9.70 -35.87
C ASP A 133 -18.90 10.49 -35.50
N PHE A 134 -18.54 11.49 -36.30
CA PHE A 134 -17.41 12.36 -35.99
C PHE A 134 -17.60 13.10 -34.65
N TYR A 135 -18.79 13.68 -34.41
CA TYR A 135 -19.08 14.32 -33.13
C TYR A 135 -19.12 13.31 -31.99
N ARG A 136 -19.71 12.13 -32.23
CA ARG A 136 -19.81 11.04 -31.25
C ARG A 136 -18.43 10.53 -30.82
N ALA A 137 -17.58 10.15 -31.78
CA ALA A 137 -16.21 9.69 -31.54
C ALA A 137 -15.39 10.74 -30.78
N ARG A 138 -15.52 12.02 -31.12
CA ARG A 138 -14.82 13.11 -30.43
C ARG A 138 -15.30 13.30 -28.99
N ALA A 139 -16.62 13.26 -28.76
CA ALA A 139 -17.20 13.38 -27.43
C ALA A 139 -16.79 12.21 -26.52
N LEU A 140 -16.91 10.97 -27.03
CA LEU A 140 -16.50 9.75 -26.33
C LEU A 140 -15.01 9.78 -26.01
N LYS A 141 -14.14 10.05 -26.99
CA LYS A 141 -12.68 10.11 -26.80
C LYS A 141 -12.25 11.15 -25.77
N LYS A 142 -12.92 12.31 -25.75
CA LYS A 142 -12.64 13.35 -24.75
C LYS A 142 -12.90 12.83 -23.34
N ILE A 143 -14.08 12.27 -23.08
CA ILE A 143 -14.42 11.76 -21.75
C ILE A 143 -13.61 10.50 -21.41
N ALA A 144 -13.34 9.62 -22.37
CA ALA A 144 -12.49 8.45 -22.19
C ALA A 144 -11.09 8.84 -21.69
N ASN A 145 -10.49 9.88 -22.27
CA ASN A 145 -9.17 10.36 -21.84
C ASN A 145 -9.21 11.04 -20.46
N GLU A 146 -10.26 11.81 -20.18
CA GLU A 146 -10.40 12.53 -18.89
C GLU A 146 -10.77 11.61 -17.72
N THR A 147 -11.40 10.47 -17.99
CA THR A 147 -11.88 9.52 -16.96
C THR A 147 -11.17 8.16 -17.01
N HIS A 148 -10.21 8.01 -17.92
CA HIS A 148 -9.49 6.76 -18.20
C HIS A 148 -10.40 5.55 -18.49
N SER A 149 -11.62 5.80 -18.99
CA SER A 149 -12.62 4.76 -19.29
C SER A 149 -12.26 3.95 -20.53
N LYS A 150 -12.00 2.65 -20.35
CA LYS A 150 -11.66 1.73 -21.44
C LYS A 150 -12.85 1.42 -22.34
N ALA A 151 -14.04 1.29 -21.76
CA ALA A 151 -15.26 1.07 -22.53
C ALA A 151 -15.55 2.25 -23.47
N LEU A 152 -15.40 3.50 -23.00
CA LEU A 152 -15.56 4.69 -23.84
C LEU A 152 -14.42 4.85 -24.87
N GLU A 153 -13.18 4.47 -24.52
CA GLU A 153 -12.04 4.47 -25.47
C GLU A 153 -12.31 3.50 -26.64
N ALA A 154 -12.90 2.33 -26.34
CA ALA A 154 -13.30 1.33 -27.33
C ALA A 154 -14.45 1.80 -28.21
N ASP A 155 -15.52 2.34 -27.62
CA ASP A 155 -16.68 2.86 -28.35
C ASP A 155 -16.25 4.00 -29.28
N ALA A 156 -15.38 4.90 -28.80
CA ALA A 156 -14.81 5.96 -29.63
C ALA A 156 -13.96 5.43 -30.79
N LEU A 157 -13.18 4.36 -30.57
CA LEU A 157 -12.37 3.73 -31.61
C LEU A 157 -13.26 3.07 -32.66
N HIS A 158 -14.28 2.31 -32.25
CA HIS A 158 -15.24 1.66 -33.15
C HIS A 158 -15.84 2.67 -34.13
N PHE A 159 -16.37 3.79 -33.64
CA PHE A 159 -16.93 4.83 -34.53
C PHE A 159 -15.87 5.59 -35.33
N SER A 160 -14.65 5.74 -34.81
CA SER A 160 -13.55 6.31 -35.59
C SER A 160 -13.21 5.41 -36.79
N VAL A 161 -13.29 4.10 -36.60
CA VAL A 161 -13.10 3.09 -37.64
C VAL A 161 -14.25 3.15 -38.66
N ASP A 162 -15.49 3.30 -38.22
CA ASP A 162 -16.64 3.44 -39.13
C ASP A 162 -16.56 4.69 -40.01
N ILE A 163 -16.10 5.82 -39.46
CA ILE A 163 -15.83 7.04 -40.23
C ILE A 163 -14.77 6.78 -41.29
N LEU A 164 -13.68 6.11 -40.93
CA LEU A 164 -12.60 5.78 -41.85
C LEU A 164 -13.11 4.84 -42.97
N SER A 165 -13.84 3.80 -42.62
CA SER A 165 -14.46 2.86 -43.57
C SER A 165 -15.41 3.57 -44.51
N SER A 166 -16.30 4.42 -43.98
CA SER A 166 -17.24 5.22 -44.79
C SER A 166 -16.52 6.22 -45.71
N SER A 167 -15.40 6.78 -45.25
CA SER A 167 -14.55 7.68 -46.06
C SER A 167 -14.01 6.97 -47.29
N ILE A 168 -13.51 5.75 -47.12
CA ILE A 168 -12.96 4.95 -48.21
C ILE A 168 -14.05 4.64 -49.22
N VAL A 169 -15.22 4.18 -48.76
CA VAL A 169 -16.34 3.87 -49.65
C VAL A 169 -16.72 5.10 -50.48
N ILE A 170 -16.84 6.29 -49.86
CA ILE A 170 -17.15 7.52 -50.58
C ILE A 170 -16.06 7.86 -51.61
N VAL A 171 -14.78 7.77 -51.23
CA VAL A 171 -13.66 8.02 -52.15
C VAL A 171 -13.65 7.01 -53.29
N GLY A 172 -13.88 5.72 -53.01
CA GLY A 172 -13.97 4.66 -54.00
C GLY A 172 -15.10 4.87 -55.00
N LEU A 173 -16.26 5.33 -54.53
CA LEU A 173 -17.39 5.70 -55.37
C LEU A 173 -17.06 6.88 -56.29
N ILE A 174 -16.38 7.92 -55.78
CA ILE A 174 -15.94 9.07 -56.59
C ILE A 174 -14.92 8.63 -57.66
N ILE A 175 -13.93 7.81 -57.29
CA ILE A 175 -12.93 7.29 -58.23
C ILE A 175 -13.57 6.43 -59.33
N THR A 176 -14.54 5.60 -58.96
CA THR A 176 -15.31 4.77 -59.90
C THR A 176 -16.14 5.64 -60.84
N TYR A 177 -16.78 6.69 -60.33
CA TYR A 177 -17.54 7.65 -61.13
C TYR A 177 -16.66 8.40 -62.15
N LEU A 178 -15.41 8.72 -61.78
CA LEU A 178 -14.42 9.36 -62.66
C LEU A 178 -13.76 8.40 -63.66
N GLY A 179 -14.03 7.10 -63.59
CA GLY A 179 -13.53 6.09 -64.54
C GLY A 179 -12.04 5.78 -64.44
N ILE A 180 -11.37 6.12 -63.33
CA ILE A 180 -9.91 6.10 -63.19
C ILE A 180 -9.36 4.67 -62.99
N SER A 181 -9.93 3.91 -62.05
CA SER A 181 -9.61 2.47 -61.87
C SER A 181 -10.55 1.82 -60.85
N LYS A 182 -11.07 0.63 -61.17
CA LYS A 182 -11.90 -0.18 -60.25
C LYS A 182 -11.10 -0.84 -59.11
N THR A 183 -9.78 -0.96 -59.25
CA THR A 183 -8.93 -1.67 -58.27
C THR A 183 -8.36 -0.76 -57.17
N ALA A 184 -8.41 0.57 -57.38
CA ALA A 184 -7.89 1.53 -56.42
C ALA A 184 -8.67 1.52 -55.09
N ASP A 185 -10.00 1.32 -55.16
CA ASP A 185 -10.88 1.23 -54.00
C ASP A 185 -10.52 0.02 -53.10
N THR A 186 -10.30 -1.15 -53.71
CA THR A 186 -9.96 -2.39 -52.99
C THR A 186 -8.62 -2.29 -52.27
N ILE A 187 -7.61 -1.67 -52.90
CA ILE A 187 -6.28 -1.47 -52.30
C ILE A 187 -6.38 -0.49 -51.12
N ALA A 188 -7.15 0.60 -51.27
CA ALA A 188 -7.38 1.56 -50.19
C ALA A 188 -8.10 0.92 -49.00
N ALA A 189 -9.12 0.10 -49.25
CA ALA A 189 -9.84 -0.65 -48.23
C ALA A 189 -8.92 -1.58 -47.42
N ILE A 190 -8.03 -2.33 -48.09
CA ILE A 190 -7.04 -3.20 -47.41
C ILE A 190 -6.09 -2.37 -46.55
N LEU A 191 -5.53 -1.28 -47.10
CA LEU A 191 -4.57 -0.44 -46.39
C LEU A 191 -5.15 0.14 -45.11
N VAL A 192 -6.36 0.69 -45.18
CA VAL A 192 -7.01 1.25 -43.98
C VAL A 192 -7.40 0.15 -43.01
N THR A 193 -7.84 -1.02 -43.48
CA THR A 193 -8.15 -2.15 -42.58
C THR A 193 -6.92 -2.61 -41.80
N VAL A 194 -5.72 -2.56 -42.39
CA VAL A 194 -4.46 -2.81 -41.65
C VAL A 194 -4.23 -1.76 -40.56
N ILE A 195 -4.52 -0.48 -40.83
CA ILE A 195 -4.45 0.59 -39.82
C ILE A 195 -5.46 0.33 -38.68
N ILE A 196 -6.68 -0.06 -39.02
CA ILE A 196 -7.75 -0.41 -38.08
C ILE A 196 -7.31 -1.54 -37.16
N ILE A 197 -6.77 -2.64 -37.71
CA ILE A 197 -6.27 -3.78 -36.94
C ILE A 197 -5.17 -3.35 -35.97
N ARG A 198 -4.24 -2.48 -36.41
CA ARG A 198 -3.17 -1.96 -35.53
C ARG A 198 -3.74 -1.14 -34.37
N LEU A 199 -4.73 -0.29 -34.62
CA LEU A 199 -5.39 0.49 -33.57
C LEU A 199 -6.15 -0.42 -32.59
N GLY A 200 -6.89 -1.40 -33.11
CA GLY A 200 -7.56 -2.43 -32.31
C GLY A 200 -6.59 -3.21 -31.45
N TYR A 201 -5.45 -3.65 -32.00
CA TYR A 201 -4.42 -4.38 -31.25
C TYR A 201 -3.86 -3.57 -30.09
N ASN A 202 -3.56 -2.29 -30.30
CA ASN A 202 -3.09 -1.42 -29.23
C ASN A 202 -4.13 -1.27 -28.11
N LEU A 203 -5.42 -1.17 -28.46
CA LEU A 203 -6.49 -1.09 -27.48
C LEU A 203 -6.68 -2.42 -26.73
N ALA A 204 -6.70 -3.55 -27.44
CA ALA A 204 -6.75 -4.89 -26.82
C ALA A 204 -5.61 -5.09 -25.84
N LYS A 205 -4.37 -4.71 -26.21
CA LYS A 205 -3.22 -4.79 -25.32
C LYS A 205 -3.43 -3.98 -24.04
N LYS A 206 -3.89 -2.73 -24.15
CA LYS A 206 -4.20 -1.89 -22.97
C LYS A 206 -5.30 -2.49 -22.09
N SER A 207 -6.36 -3.02 -22.69
CA SER A 207 -7.47 -3.63 -21.93
C SER A 207 -7.06 -4.94 -21.25
N PHE A 208 -6.24 -5.75 -21.92
CA PHE A 208 -5.67 -6.97 -21.35
C PHE A 208 -4.69 -6.67 -20.22
N ASP A 209 -3.79 -5.69 -20.42
CA ASP A 209 -2.87 -5.20 -19.39
C ASP A 209 -3.63 -4.74 -18.13
N SER A 210 -4.78 -4.07 -18.30
CA SER A 210 -5.65 -3.67 -17.19
C SER A 210 -6.28 -4.86 -16.47
N LEU A 211 -6.67 -5.92 -17.18
CA LEU A 211 -7.20 -7.14 -16.55
C LEU A 211 -6.13 -7.90 -15.77
N MET A 212 -4.89 -7.89 -16.27
CA MET A 212 -3.70 -8.50 -15.65
C MET A 212 -3.04 -7.63 -14.56
N ASP A 213 -3.71 -6.56 -14.11
CA ASP A 213 -3.23 -5.68 -13.05
C ASP A 213 -1.84 -5.08 -13.33
N ARG A 214 -1.55 -4.76 -14.61
CA ARG A 214 -0.26 -4.18 -14.99
C ARG A 214 -0.02 -2.85 -14.29
N VAL A 215 1.15 -2.75 -13.67
CA VAL A 215 1.62 -1.55 -12.96
C VAL A 215 1.83 -0.40 -13.94
N PRO A 216 1.37 0.83 -13.63
CA PRO A 216 1.70 2.02 -14.41
C PRO A 216 3.22 2.26 -14.48
N ASP A 217 3.69 2.68 -15.66
CA ASP A 217 5.13 2.87 -15.91
C ASP A 217 5.74 3.87 -14.90
N GLY A 218 6.84 3.46 -14.26
CA GLY A 218 7.59 4.27 -13.29
C GLY A 218 6.97 4.40 -11.89
N LEU A 219 5.73 3.95 -11.66
CA LEU A 219 5.09 4.07 -10.36
C LEU A 219 5.80 3.23 -9.29
N TYR A 220 6.18 1.99 -9.61
CA TYR A 220 6.88 1.09 -8.68
C TYR A 220 8.16 1.71 -8.12
N GLU A 221 9.04 2.20 -9.00
CA GLU A 221 10.30 2.82 -8.60
C GLU A 221 10.08 4.11 -7.81
N LYS A 222 9.07 4.90 -8.19
CA LYS A 222 8.72 6.11 -7.46
C LYS A 222 8.27 5.81 -6.02
N LEU A 223 7.39 4.82 -5.84
CA LEU A 223 6.96 4.37 -4.51
C LEU A 223 8.14 3.84 -3.71
N ARG A 224 8.99 3.00 -4.31
CA ARG A 224 10.18 2.46 -3.67
C ARG A 224 11.10 3.57 -3.12
N LEU A 225 11.41 4.57 -3.94
CA LEU A 225 12.29 5.67 -3.54
C LEU A 225 11.67 6.52 -2.43
N GLU A 226 10.40 6.90 -2.55
CA GLU A 226 9.72 7.74 -1.57
C GLU A 226 9.55 7.03 -0.22
N SER A 227 9.31 5.72 -0.25
CA SER A 227 9.24 4.90 0.96
C SER A 227 10.58 4.81 1.70
N LEU A 228 11.70 4.71 0.97
CA LEU A 228 13.05 4.68 1.57
C LEU A 228 13.50 6.03 2.16
N LEU A 229 12.83 7.14 1.82
CA LEU A 229 13.11 8.46 2.39
C LEU A 229 12.45 8.68 3.75
N ILE A 230 11.53 7.79 4.16
CA ILE A 230 10.86 7.89 5.47
C ILE A 230 11.83 7.42 6.57
N ASN A 231 12.06 8.30 7.54
CA ASN A 231 12.89 7.97 8.71
C ASN A 231 12.32 6.77 9.47
N GLY A 232 13.16 5.77 9.73
CA GLY A 232 12.80 4.54 10.43
C GLY A 232 12.42 3.37 9.51
N VAL A 233 12.34 3.60 8.19
CA VAL A 233 12.26 2.52 7.20
C VAL A 233 13.68 2.05 6.89
N GLU A 234 14.01 0.81 7.27
CA GLU A 234 15.32 0.19 7.02
C GLU A 234 15.41 -0.41 5.61
N GLY A 235 14.26 -0.82 5.07
CA GLY A 235 14.18 -1.48 3.79
C GLY A 235 12.76 -1.70 3.30
N ILE A 236 12.64 -2.23 2.09
CA ILE A 236 11.36 -2.56 1.46
C ILE A 236 11.45 -3.99 0.99
N LYS A 237 10.69 -4.86 1.64
CA LYS A 237 10.62 -6.28 1.31
C LYS A 237 9.77 -6.53 0.07
N SER A 238 8.60 -5.89 -0.02
CA SER A 238 7.72 -6.05 -1.18
C SER A 238 6.83 -4.83 -1.42
N ILE A 239 6.53 -4.58 -2.68
CA ILE A 239 5.49 -3.63 -3.13
C ILE A 239 4.66 -4.37 -4.16
N ARG A 240 3.34 -4.46 -3.94
CA ARG A 240 2.38 -4.99 -4.91
C ARG A 240 1.43 -3.86 -5.29
N ILE A 241 1.29 -3.64 -6.59
CA ILE A 241 0.45 -2.57 -7.13
C ILE A 241 -0.50 -3.24 -8.11
N ARG A 242 -1.79 -2.96 -7.97
CA ARG A 242 -2.83 -3.44 -8.87
C ARG A 242 -3.73 -2.30 -9.29
N ASN A 243 -4.22 -2.34 -10.52
CA ASN A 243 -5.07 -1.30 -11.09
C ASN A 243 -6.49 -1.84 -11.30
N ALA A 244 -7.46 -1.24 -10.63
CA ALA A 244 -8.87 -1.53 -10.84
C ALA A 244 -9.57 -0.28 -11.37
N GLY A 245 -9.44 -0.06 -12.68
CA GLY A 245 -10.03 1.08 -13.38
C GLY A 245 -9.41 2.42 -12.99
N SER A 246 -10.10 3.19 -12.14
CA SER A 246 -9.71 4.52 -11.66
C SER A 246 -9.00 4.50 -10.30
N LEU A 247 -9.07 3.36 -9.59
CA LEU A 247 -8.43 3.11 -8.30
C LEU A 247 -7.15 2.28 -8.47
N ILE A 248 -6.15 2.59 -7.66
CA ILE A 248 -4.89 1.84 -7.59
C ILE A 248 -4.78 1.26 -6.19
N PHE A 249 -4.67 -0.05 -6.04
CA PHE A 249 -4.39 -0.65 -4.74
C PHE A 249 -2.90 -0.91 -4.61
N ILE A 250 -2.34 -0.57 -3.45
CA ILE A 250 -0.92 -0.63 -3.15
C ILE A 250 -0.75 -1.37 -1.82
N ASP A 251 -0.23 -2.59 -1.87
CA ASP A 251 0.25 -3.29 -0.67
C ASP A 251 1.76 -3.07 -0.55
N MET A 252 2.22 -2.65 0.62
CA MET A 252 3.64 -2.51 0.90
C MET A 252 4.03 -3.29 2.15
N THR A 253 5.16 -3.97 2.08
CA THR A 253 5.84 -4.53 3.25
C THR A 253 7.15 -3.81 3.44
N ILE A 254 7.23 -3.01 4.50
CA ILE A 254 8.44 -2.29 4.90
C ILE A 254 9.16 -3.03 6.02
N GLU A 255 10.47 -2.84 6.06
CA GLU A 255 11.34 -3.39 7.10
C GLU A 255 11.62 -2.29 8.11
N ILE A 256 11.38 -2.56 9.39
CA ILE A 256 11.60 -1.62 10.50
C ILE A 256 12.50 -2.32 11.53
N SER A 257 13.37 -1.56 12.20
CA SER A 257 14.18 -2.10 13.29
C SER A 257 13.31 -2.73 14.38
N ARG A 258 13.65 -3.97 14.78
CA ARG A 258 12.94 -4.70 15.85
C ARG A 258 13.08 -4.06 17.24
N LEU A 259 14.01 -3.11 17.40
CA LEU A 259 14.20 -2.36 18.64
C LEU A 259 13.21 -1.19 18.79
N VAL A 260 12.50 -0.84 17.72
CA VAL A 260 11.52 0.25 17.75
C VAL A 260 10.28 -0.20 18.51
N PRO A 261 9.80 0.58 19.51
CA PRO A 261 8.54 0.29 20.17
C PRO A 261 7.39 0.21 19.17
N PHE A 262 6.45 -0.72 19.39
CA PHE A 262 5.35 -0.95 18.45
C PHE A 262 4.55 0.33 18.09
N SER A 263 4.32 1.22 19.06
CA SER A 263 3.67 2.51 18.81
C SER A 263 4.45 3.40 17.83
N LYS A 264 5.78 3.44 17.94
CA LYS A 264 6.65 4.16 17.01
C LYS A 264 6.70 3.52 15.63
N ALA A 265 6.62 2.20 15.56
CA ALA A 265 6.50 1.49 14.29
C ALA A 265 5.20 1.89 13.56
N HIS A 266 4.09 2.01 14.31
CA HIS A 266 2.82 2.51 13.77
C HIS A 266 2.94 3.95 13.26
N ASP A 267 3.61 4.85 14.00
CA ASP A 267 3.84 6.23 13.54
C ASP A 267 4.61 6.28 12.21
N ILE A 268 5.60 5.40 12.02
CA ILE A 268 6.36 5.27 10.77
C ILE A 268 5.45 4.82 9.63
N MET A 269 4.60 3.81 9.88
CA MET A 269 3.63 3.31 8.90
C MET A 269 2.62 4.38 8.50
N ASP A 270 2.05 5.12 9.46
CA ASP A 270 1.07 6.19 9.20
C ASP A 270 1.70 7.35 8.38
N ASN A 271 2.95 7.69 8.67
CA ASN A 271 3.68 8.71 7.91
C ASN A 271 3.90 8.25 6.47
N LEU A 272 4.31 7.00 6.29
CA LEU A 272 4.48 6.41 4.98
C LEU A 272 3.16 6.37 4.20
N GLU A 273 2.07 5.89 4.81
CA GLU A 273 0.75 5.83 4.18
C GLU A 273 0.29 7.22 3.71
N ARG A 274 0.46 8.25 4.56
CA ARG A 274 0.15 9.64 4.20
C ARG A 274 0.98 10.12 3.02
N ARG A 275 2.28 9.88 3.03
CA ARG A 275 3.19 10.28 1.96
C ARG A 275 2.79 9.65 0.62
N ILE A 276 2.43 8.37 0.64
CA ILE A 276 2.04 7.64 -0.56
C ILE A 276 0.65 8.06 -1.03
N THR A 277 -0.26 8.40 -0.11
CA THR A 277 -1.57 8.97 -0.44
C THR A 277 -1.46 10.30 -1.17
N GLU A 278 -0.49 11.16 -0.78
CA GLU A 278 -0.21 12.40 -1.51
C GLU A 278 0.30 12.15 -2.93
N LEU A 279 1.10 11.11 -3.12
CA LEU A 279 1.67 10.72 -4.42
C LEU A 279 0.65 10.06 -5.34
N VAL A 280 -0.27 9.29 -4.76
CA VAL A 280 -1.31 8.54 -5.46
C VAL A 280 -2.67 8.86 -4.80
N PRO A 281 -3.30 10.01 -5.11
CA PRO A 281 -4.54 10.43 -4.46
C PRO A 281 -5.74 9.50 -4.65
N ASN A 282 -5.71 8.64 -5.68
CA ASN A 282 -6.71 7.61 -5.94
C ASN A 282 -6.25 6.22 -5.48
N GLY A 283 -5.27 6.18 -4.58
CA GLY A 283 -4.67 4.97 -4.04
C GLY A 283 -5.43 4.45 -2.83
N ASP A 284 -5.64 3.14 -2.77
CA ASP A 284 -5.97 2.42 -1.54
C ASP A 284 -4.70 1.71 -1.08
N ILE A 285 -4.18 2.08 0.08
CA ILE A 285 -2.82 1.76 0.50
C ILE A 285 -2.89 0.95 1.79
N VAL A 286 -2.25 -0.21 1.78
CA VAL A 286 -2.07 -1.03 2.97
C VAL A 286 -0.58 -1.18 3.22
N VAL A 287 -0.12 -0.70 4.37
CA VAL A 287 1.26 -0.86 4.82
C VAL A 287 1.32 -1.95 5.88
N HIS A 288 2.26 -2.87 5.71
CA HIS A 288 2.64 -3.86 6.72
C HIS A 288 4.12 -3.64 7.06
N SER A 289 4.47 -3.78 8.34
CA SER A 289 5.86 -3.73 8.80
C SER A 289 6.34 -5.11 9.22
N GLU A 290 7.55 -5.46 8.81
CA GLU A 290 8.28 -6.61 9.35
C GLU A 290 9.51 -6.15 10.15
N PRO A 291 9.74 -6.73 11.34
CA PRO A 291 10.93 -6.44 12.12
C PRO A 291 12.18 -7.04 11.46
N VAL A 292 13.27 -6.27 11.43
CA VAL A 292 14.58 -6.74 10.92
C VAL A 292 15.71 -6.47 11.91
N ILE A 293 16.75 -7.29 11.80
CA ILE A 293 18.01 -7.09 12.52
C ILE A 293 18.78 -5.95 11.86
N THR A 294 19.07 -4.90 12.61
CA THR A 294 19.85 -3.76 12.09
C THR A 294 21.33 -3.85 12.47
N LYS A 295 22.18 -3.12 11.74
CA LYS A 295 23.63 -3.06 12.04
C LYS A 295 23.96 -2.37 13.36
N ASN A 296 23.03 -1.58 13.89
CA ASN A 296 23.22 -0.79 15.10
C ASN A 296 22.85 -1.55 16.38
N GLU A 297 22.37 -2.80 16.27
CA GLU A 297 22.03 -3.60 17.45
C GLU A 297 23.28 -3.97 18.25
N THR A 298 23.29 -3.58 19.51
CA THR A 298 24.31 -4.05 20.46
C THR A 298 24.08 -5.52 20.81
N ILE A 299 25.07 -6.16 21.42
CA ILE A 299 24.93 -7.54 21.93
C ILE A 299 23.79 -7.60 22.96
N ASN A 300 23.70 -6.58 23.81
CA ASN A 300 22.65 -6.49 24.83
C ASN A 300 21.26 -6.37 24.19
N ASP A 301 21.12 -5.60 23.11
CA ASP A 301 19.86 -5.51 22.36
C ASP A 301 19.45 -6.86 21.78
N LYS A 302 20.40 -7.56 21.16
CA LYS A 302 20.16 -8.90 20.59
C LYS A 302 19.72 -9.89 21.67
N ILE A 303 20.43 -9.93 22.81
CA ILE A 303 20.05 -10.77 23.95
C ILE A 303 18.63 -10.44 24.40
N ARG A 304 18.31 -9.15 24.59
CA ARG A 304 16.97 -8.70 25.00
C ARG A 304 15.88 -9.16 24.03
N MET A 305 16.15 -9.13 22.71
CA MET A 305 15.22 -9.62 21.69
C MET A 305 15.00 -11.14 21.80
N VAL A 306 16.06 -11.94 21.92
CA VAL A 306 15.95 -13.41 22.07
C VAL A 306 15.15 -13.78 23.34
N VAL A 307 15.42 -13.08 24.45
CA VAL A 307 14.67 -13.26 25.71
C VAL A 307 13.20 -12.90 25.53
N GLY A 308 12.90 -11.76 24.89
CA GLY A 308 11.54 -11.33 24.62
C GLY A 308 10.77 -12.29 23.71
N GLU A 309 11.42 -12.85 22.69
CA GLU A 309 10.85 -13.89 21.81
C GLU A 309 10.57 -15.22 22.55
N ALA A 310 11.26 -15.47 23.67
CA ALA A 310 10.93 -16.57 24.57
C ALA A 310 9.75 -16.27 25.51
N GLY A 311 9.18 -15.06 25.45
CA GLY A 311 8.10 -14.60 26.33
C GLY A 311 8.58 -14.27 27.75
N LEU A 312 9.88 -14.02 27.93
CA LEU A 312 10.50 -13.74 29.22
C LEU A 312 10.92 -12.26 29.30
N LYS A 313 11.11 -11.76 30.51
CA LYS A 313 11.69 -10.43 30.77
C LYS A 313 13.12 -10.58 31.29
N CYS A 314 13.94 -9.58 30.99
CA CYS A 314 15.29 -9.49 31.52
C CYS A 314 15.70 -8.06 31.86
N HIS A 315 16.58 -7.97 32.84
CA HIS A 315 17.27 -6.77 33.26
C HIS A 315 18.76 -7.08 33.51
N ASP A 316 19.55 -6.04 33.78
CA ASP A 316 20.97 -6.15 34.15
C ASP A 316 21.81 -6.98 33.18
N ILE A 317 21.67 -6.68 31.88
CA ILE A 317 22.45 -7.34 30.82
C ILE A 317 23.83 -6.68 30.73
N PHE A 318 24.87 -7.42 31.11
CA PHE A 318 26.26 -7.00 31.01
C PHE A 318 27.00 -7.88 30.02
N SER A 319 27.63 -7.26 29.01
CA SER A 319 28.48 -7.98 28.05
C SER A 319 29.89 -7.40 28.07
N HIS A 320 30.89 -8.24 28.29
CA HIS A 320 32.28 -7.85 28.37
C HIS A 320 33.18 -8.77 27.54
N LYS A 321 34.29 -8.23 27.04
CA LYS A 321 35.24 -8.94 26.18
C LYS A 321 36.48 -9.33 27.00
N ILE A 322 36.74 -10.63 27.11
CA ILE A 322 37.92 -11.18 27.80
C ILE A 322 38.70 -12.02 26.78
N ASP A 323 39.98 -11.73 26.56
CA ASP A 323 40.86 -12.51 25.67
C ASP A 323 40.27 -12.85 24.29
N ASN A 324 39.53 -11.89 23.72
CA ASN A 324 38.83 -11.99 22.44
C ASN A 324 37.55 -12.83 22.41
N GLU A 325 37.12 -13.34 23.56
CA GLU A 325 35.83 -13.99 23.79
C GLU A 325 34.84 -13.03 24.43
N ILE A 326 33.55 -13.27 24.21
CA ILE A 326 32.47 -12.44 24.78
C ILE A 326 31.77 -13.22 25.88
N TYR A 327 31.72 -12.59 27.04
CA TYR A 327 31.06 -13.07 28.25
C TYR A 327 29.87 -12.17 28.52
N SER A 328 28.68 -12.78 28.58
CA SER A 328 27.43 -12.06 28.84
C SER A 328 26.75 -12.58 30.10
N GLU A 329 26.29 -11.68 30.94
CA GLU A 329 25.54 -11.97 32.17
C GLU A 329 24.21 -11.23 32.12
N LEU A 330 23.13 -11.86 32.57
CA LEU A 330 21.80 -11.24 32.62
C LEU A 330 20.94 -11.81 33.73
N HIS A 331 19.99 -11.02 34.19
CA HIS A 331 18.91 -11.47 35.07
C HIS A 331 17.65 -11.69 34.23
N VAL A 332 16.98 -12.82 34.43
CA VAL A 332 15.74 -13.19 33.75
C VAL A 332 14.65 -13.41 34.79
N GLU A 333 13.54 -12.72 34.61
CA GLU A 333 12.37 -12.88 35.46
C GLU A 333 11.59 -14.13 35.04
N ILE A 334 11.36 -15.03 35.99
CA ILE A 334 10.54 -16.23 35.78
C ILE A 334 9.35 -16.21 36.73
N ASP A 335 8.16 -16.30 36.16
CA ASP A 335 6.91 -16.29 36.91
C ASP A 335 6.76 -17.54 37.79
N ASN A 336 6.91 -17.33 39.10
CA ASN A 336 6.41 -18.13 40.22
C ASN A 336 6.40 -19.67 40.02
N THR A 337 7.47 -20.22 39.44
CA THR A 337 7.70 -21.65 39.46
C THR A 337 8.28 -22.02 40.81
N ASN A 338 7.46 -22.58 41.71
CA ASN A 338 7.94 -23.24 42.95
C ASN A 338 8.87 -24.46 42.67
N ASP A 339 9.19 -24.72 41.40
CA ASP A 339 9.93 -25.86 40.90
C ASP A 339 11.21 -25.38 40.21
N LEU A 340 12.32 -25.47 40.94
CA LEU A 340 13.65 -25.12 40.45
C LEU A 340 14.03 -25.90 39.18
N TYR A 341 13.55 -27.13 39.01
CA TYR A 341 13.86 -27.95 37.85
C TYR A 341 13.24 -27.37 36.58
N LYS A 342 11.99 -26.88 36.66
CA LYS A 342 11.33 -26.21 35.53
C LYS A 342 12.03 -24.91 35.16
N ALA A 343 12.36 -24.09 36.16
CA ALA A 343 13.10 -22.85 35.92
C ALA A 343 14.45 -23.14 35.26
N HIS A 344 15.18 -24.16 35.73
CA HIS A 344 16.46 -24.57 35.14
C HIS A 344 16.34 -25.00 33.67
N ASN A 345 15.29 -25.76 33.31
CA ASN A 345 15.08 -26.16 31.92
C ASN A 345 14.78 -24.96 31.01
N ILE A 346 13.93 -24.03 31.45
CA ILE A 346 13.63 -22.79 30.72
C ILE A 346 14.91 -22.00 30.46
N ILE A 347 15.76 -21.85 31.49
CA ILE A 347 17.03 -21.14 31.37
C ILE A 347 18.01 -21.87 30.46
N SER A 348 18.09 -23.20 30.54
CA SER A 348 19.00 -23.99 29.70
C SER A 348 18.63 -23.89 28.22
N ASP A 349 17.33 -23.91 27.92
CA ASP A 349 16.82 -23.71 26.56
C ASP A 349 17.10 -22.28 26.06
N LEU A 350 16.91 -21.27 26.92
CA LEU A 350 17.20 -19.87 26.61
C LEU A 350 18.69 -19.63 26.36
N GLU A 351 19.58 -20.17 27.21
CA GLU A 351 21.03 -20.10 27.02
C GLU A 351 21.43 -20.69 25.66
N LYS A 352 20.86 -21.84 25.30
CA LYS A 352 21.12 -22.47 24.00
C LYS A 352 20.66 -21.56 22.85
N ARG A 353 19.44 -21.02 22.90
CA ARG A 353 18.93 -20.10 21.87
C ARG A 353 19.81 -18.87 21.69
N ILE A 354 20.26 -18.25 22.78
CA ILE A 354 21.13 -17.08 22.72
C ILE A 354 22.46 -17.42 22.04
N LYS A 355 23.07 -18.57 22.38
CA LYS A 355 24.32 -19.03 21.74
C LYS A 355 24.13 -19.39 20.26
N ASP A 356 22.98 -19.96 19.90
CA ASP A 356 22.66 -20.34 18.53
C ASP A 356 22.43 -19.10 17.63
N GLU A 357 21.78 -18.06 18.16
CA GLU A 357 21.48 -16.82 17.41
C GLU A 357 22.60 -15.78 17.45
N ILE A 358 23.43 -15.79 18.51
CA ILE A 358 24.52 -14.83 18.74
C ILE A 358 25.83 -15.61 18.93
N ASP A 359 26.36 -16.12 17.81
CA ASP A 359 27.55 -16.98 17.73
C ASP A 359 28.84 -16.38 18.32
N ILE A 360 28.91 -15.05 18.42
CA ILE A 360 30.05 -14.35 19.04
C ILE A 360 30.08 -14.46 20.57
N ILE A 361 29.00 -14.88 21.23
CA ILE A 361 28.96 -15.07 22.69
C ILE A 361 29.57 -16.44 23.04
N SER A 362 30.73 -16.41 23.68
CA SER A 362 31.45 -17.61 24.12
C SER A 362 30.84 -18.18 25.41
N HIS A 363 30.49 -17.29 26.34
CA HIS A 363 29.96 -17.66 27.66
C HIS A 363 28.76 -16.81 28.02
N ILE A 364 27.72 -17.46 28.54
CA ILE A 364 26.53 -16.77 29.04
C ILE A 364 26.18 -17.28 30.43
N LYS A 365 25.82 -16.36 31.32
CA LYS A 365 25.35 -16.66 32.66
C LYS A 365 24.01 -15.99 32.90
N ILE A 366 22.99 -16.79 33.18
CA ILE A 366 21.65 -16.30 33.45
C ILE A 366 21.33 -16.51 34.93
N HIS A 367 20.93 -15.42 35.59
CA HIS A 367 20.43 -15.41 36.95
C HIS A 367 18.90 -15.40 36.91
N ILE A 368 18.27 -16.21 37.76
CA ILE A 368 16.81 -16.26 37.87
C ILE A 368 16.39 -15.24 38.93
N ASP A 369 15.52 -14.32 38.55
CA ASP A 369 14.93 -13.33 39.46
C ASP A 369 13.41 -13.49 39.57
N GLU A 370 12.86 -12.98 40.68
CA GLU A 370 11.42 -12.88 40.87
C GLU A 370 10.87 -11.69 40.04
N PRO A 371 9.68 -11.81 39.45
CA PRO A 371 9.07 -10.72 38.69
C PRO A 371 8.92 -9.46 39.54
N SER A 372 9.45 -8.32 39.05
CA SER A 372 9.43 -7.05 39.79
C SER A 372 8.07 -6.35 39.79
N ASP A 373 7.15 -6.77 38.90
CA ASP A 373 5.87 -6.09 38.64
C ASP A 373 4.76 -6.41 39.65
N LEU A 374 5.06 -7.19 40.69
CA LEU A 374 4.12 -7.46 41.76
C LEU A 374 3.92 -6.19 42.60
N VAL A 375 2.80 -5.50 42.36
CA VAL A 375 2.35 -4.39 43.21
C VAL A 375 1.91 -4.97 44.56
N PHE A 376 2.76 -4.82 45.55
CA PHE A 376 2.45 -5.21 46.93
C PHE A 376 1.82 -4.03 47.68
N ASP A 377 0.91 -4.30 48.62
CA ASP A 377 0.43 -3.30 49.57
C ASP A 377 1.61 -2.73 50.37
N THR A 378 2.06 -1.54 49.96
CA THR A 378 3.12 -0.77 50.60
C THR A 378 2.53 0.11 51.69
N ARG A 379 3.06 0.00 52.91
CA ARG A 379 2.76 0.93 54.00
C ARG A 379 3.92 1.88 54.19
N ASP A 380 3.64 3.18 54.16
CA ASP A 380 4.58 4.19 54.65
C ASP A 380 4.72 4.03 56.17
N ILE A 381 5.92 3.66 56.60
CA ILE A 381 6.27 3.49 58.01
C ILE A 381 7.26 4.55 58.49
N THR A 382 7.56 5.55 57.65
CA THR A 382 8.46 6.67 57.99
C THR A 382 8.14 7.31 59.34
N PRO A 383 6.87 7.62 59.68
CA PRO A 383 6.53 8.22 60.98
C PRO A 383 6.88 7.35 62.20
N PHE A 384 7.05 6.04 61.98
CA PHE A 384 7.34 5.03 63.00
C PHE A 384 8.78 4.53 62.97
N SER A 385 9.61 5.05 62.04
CA SER A 385 10.99 4.60 61.77
C SER A 385 12.01 5.71 62.00
N ASN A 386 11.83 6.49 63.08
CA ASN A 386 12.73 7.60 63.45
C ASN A 386 14.17 7.16 63.73
N ASP A 387 14.37 5.91 64.15
CA ASP A 387 15.67 5.28 64.29
C ASP A 387 16.39 5.17 62.93
N ILE A 388 15.72 4.60 61.93
CA ILE A 388 16.24 4.48 60.55
C ILE A 388 16.55 5.86 59.96
N VAL A 389 15.61 6.80 60.06
CA VAL A 389 15.77 8.15 59.50
C VAL A 389 16.99 8.85 60.10
N LYS A 390 17.15 8.82 61.43
CA LYS A 390 18.31 9.44 62.09
C LYS A 390 19.63 8.80 61.72
N GLU A 391 19.65 7.48 61.55
CA GLU A 391 20.86 6.76 61.14
C GLU A 391 21.28 7.16 59.73
N VAL A 392 20.32 7.25 58.80
CA VAL A 392 20.55 7.77 57.45
C VAL A 392 21.07 9.22 57.50
N GLU A 393 20.40 10.13 58.21
CA GLU A 393 20.84 11.52 58.35
C GLU A 393 22.27 11.63 58.92
N THR A 394 22.62 10.77 59.88
CA THR A 394 23.97 10.74 60.45
C THR A 394 25.00 10.36 59.40
N ILE A 395 24.76 9.30 58.62
CA ILE A 395 25.67 8.85 57.56
C ILE A 395 25.83 9.92 56.47
N LEU A 396 24.73 10.58 56.09
CA LEU A 396 24.75 11.65 55.08
C LEU A 396 25.53 12.87 55.58
N SER A 397 25.41 13.23 56.87
CA SER A 397 26.15 14.36 57.46
C SER A 397 27.67 14.18 57.47
N GLU A 398 28.16 12.94 57.35
CA GLU A 398 29.59 12.64 57.22
C GLU A 398 30.11 12.85 55.79
N CYS A 399 29.21 12.91 54.80
CA CYS A 399 29.55 13.09 53.39
C CYS A 399 29.63 14.59 53.07
N ARG A 400 30.82 15.06 52.68
CA ARG A 400 31.06 16.49 52.37
C ARG A 400 30.62 16.90 50.97
N ASP A 401 30.29 15.91 50.14
CA ASP A 401 29.94 16.06 48.74
C ASP A 401 28.44 16.36 48.56
N ILE A 402 27.63 16.05 49.58
CA ILE A 402 26.20 16.37 49.65
C ILE A 402 25.99 17.78 50.24
N VAL A 403 25.17 18.58 49.56
CA VAL A 403 24.72 19.91 50.00
C VAL A 403 23.57 19.79 50.99
N SER A 404 22.56 18.97 50.67
CA SER A 404 21.43 18.66 51.54
C SER A 404 20.78 17.34 51.15
N SER A 405 20.00 16.76 52.05
CA SER A 405 19.20 15.56 51.79
C SER A 405 17.76 15.76 52.23
N ASN A 406 16.82 15.35 51.39
CA ASN A 406 15.40 15.60 51.57
C ASN A 406 14.61 14.30 51.32
N GLU A 407 13.33 14.30 51.71
CA GLU A 407 12.36 13.23 51.37
C GLU A 407 12.81 11.80 51.76
N ILE A 408 13.43 11.63 52.93
CA ILE A 408 13.74 10.28 53.44
C ILE A 408 12.43 9.55 53.72
N GLN A 409 12.14 8.53 52.93
CA GLN A 409 10.95 7.68 53.04
C GLN A 409 11.34 6.25 53.39
N VAL A 410 10.63 5.67 54.35
CA VAL A 410 10.76 4.28 54.76
C VAL A 410 9.44 3.57 54.51
N VAL A 411 9.44 2.59 53.61
CA VAL A 411 8.24 1.82 53.27
C VAL A 411 8.41 0.35 53.63
N SER A 412 7.32 -0.28 54.08
CA SER A 412 7.26 -1.72 54.33
C SER A 412 6.35 -2.39 53.30
N SER A 413 6.85 -3.44 52.67
CA SER A 413 6.18 -4.20 51.62
C SER A 413 6.49 -5.69 51.79
N ASN A 414 5.47 -6.53 51.98
CA ASN A 414 5.62 -7.97 52.19
C ASN A 414 6.65 -8.35 53.28
N GLY A 415 6.70 -7.57 54.38
CA GLY A 415 7.65 -7.78 55.48
C GLY A 415 9.09 -7.34 55.19
N LYS A 416 9.39 -6.82 53.99
CA LYS A 416 10.65 -6.17 53.64
C LYS A 416 10.53 -4.65 53.84
N ILE A 417 11.60 -4.02 54.32
CA ILE A 417 11.72 -2.57 54.50
C ILE A 417 12.53 -2.00 53.35
N ARG A 418 12.10 -0.90 52.73
CA ARG A 418 12.85 -0.17 51.70
C ARG A 418 13.02 1.28 52.14
N VAL A 419 14.19 1.84 51.87
CA VAL A 419 14.50 3.25 52.18
C VAL A 419 14.80 3.97 50.87
N SER A 420 14.17 5.13 50.66
CA SER A 420 14.45 6.02 49.54
C SER A 420 14.68 7.43 50.05
N LEU A 421 15.55 8.19 49.38
CA LEU A 421 15.87 9.56 49.77
C LEU A 421 16.42 10.36 48.59
N ASN A 422 16.33 11.69 48.67
CA ASN A 422 16.92 12.58 47.68
C ASN A 422 18.17 13.23 48.28
N CYS A 423 19.25 13.29 47.51
CA CYS A 423 20.50 13.96 47.88
C CYS A 423 20.84 15.02 46.84
N ILE A 424 21.06 16.24 47.30
CA ILE A 424 21.48 17.37 46.47
C ILE A 424 22.99 17.42 46.46
N PHE A 425 23.58 17.33 45.27
CA PHE A 425 25.04 17.38 45.05
C PHE A 425 25.49 18.77 44.59
N LYS A 426 26.79 19.05 44.74
CA LYS A 426 27.37 20.28 44.20
C LYS A 426 27.50 20.19 42.67
N ASP A 427 27.35 21.33 41.99
CA ASP A 427 27.33 21.38 40.52
C ASP A 427 28.70 21.15 39.85
N ASP A 428 29.79 21.04 40.63
CA ASP A 428 31.14 20.83 40.14
C ASP A 428 31.47 19.35 39.87
N TYR A 429 30.61 18.41 40.27
CA TYR A 429 30.78 16.98 39.99
C TYR A 429 30.19 16.59 38.63
N SER A 430 30.91 15.72 37.93
CA SER A 430 30.41 15.02 36.75
C SER A 430 29.38 13.95 37.12
N PHE A 431 28.60 13.49 36.13
CA PHE A 431 27.63 12.41 36.33
C PHE A 431 28.28 11.13 36.89
N ASP A 432 29.45 10.76 36.36
CA ASP A 432 30.18 9.56 36.79
C ASP A 432 30.62 9.68 38.25
N GLU A 433 31.14 10.85 38.66
CA GLU A 433 31.52 11.08 40.06
C GLU A 433 30.32 11.06 41.00
N VAL A 434 29.20 11.66 40.62
CA VAL A 434 27.95 11.60 41.41
C VAL A 434 27.47 10.15 41.53
N HIS A 435 27.49 9.39 40.43
CA HIS A 435 27.08 7.98 40.42
C HIS A 435 27.95 7.12 41.35
N ASP A 436 29.26 7.32 41.33
CA ASP A 436 30.19 6.62 42.22
C ASP A 436 29.91 6.94 43.70
N ILE A 437 29.70 8.22 44.02
CA ILE A 437 29.40 8.66 45.39
C ILE A 437 28.07 8.08 45.86
N VAL A 438 27.02 8.14 45.02
CA VAL A 438 25.72 7.55 45.30
C VAL A 438 25.84 6.05 45.56
N THR A 439 26.53 5.30 44.71
CA THR A 439 26.72 3.85 44.86
C THR A 439 27.41 3.49 46.19
N ILE A 440 28.43 4.26 46.56
CA ILE A 440 29.13 4.10 47.84
C ILE A 440 28.20 4.40 49.02
N LEU A 441 27.40 5.48 48.92
CA LEU A 441 26.47 5.87 49.97
C LEU A 441 25.32 4.88 50.15
N GLU A 442 24.69 4.44 49.07
CA GLU A 442 23.65 3.41 49.10
C GLU A 442 24.19 2.15 49.78
N SER A 443 25.39 1.72 49.42
CA SER A 443 26.05 0.57 50.03
C SER A 443 26.35 0.79 51.52
N LYS A 444 26.86 1.96 51.90
CA LYS A 444 27.19 2.30 53.30
C LYS A 444 25.93 2.35 54.17
N ILE A 445 24.87 3.02 53.69
CA ILE A 445 23.59 3.10 54.39
C ILE A 445 22.95 1.72 54.48
N PHE A 446 22.95 0.94 53.39
CA PHE A 446 22.41 -0.41 53.38
C PHE A 446 23.10 -1.29 54.41
N LEU A 447 24.44 -1.33 54.42
CA LEU A 447 25.19 -2.19 55.34
C LEU A 447 24.96 -1.82 56.80
N ASN A 448 24.94 -0.52 57.14
CA ASN A 448 24.74 -0.05 58.51
C ASN A 448 23.32 -0.37 59.00
N LEU A 449 22.31 0.00 58.22
CA LEU A 449 20.91 -0.26 58.56
C LEU A 449 20.62 -1.77 58.58
N LYS A 450 21.24 -2.58 57.72
CA LYS A 450 20.99 -4.02 57.65
C LYS A 450 21.40 -4.75 58.93
N GLU A 451 22.40 -4.23 59.66
CA GLU A 451 22.84 -4.77 60.95
C GLU A 451 21.73 -4.70 62.00
N ASN A 452 21.04 -3.56 62.10
CA ASN A 452 19.96 -3.33 63.07
C ASN A 452 18.56 -3.70 62.53
N HIS A 453 18.41 -3.73 61.21
CA HIS A 453 17.15 -4.00 60.51
C HIS A 453 17.32 -5.12 59.48
N PRO A 454 17.24 -6.40 59.91
CA PRO A 454 17.47 -7.55 59.02
C PRO A 454 16.51 -7.61 57.81
N ARG A 455 15.35 -6.96 57.94
CA ARG A 455 14.30 -6.89 56.91
C ARG A 455 14.55 -5.83 55.84
N LEU A 456 15.59 -5.00 55.96
CA LEU A 456 15.96 -4.03 54.92
C LEU A 456 16.27 -4.74 53.60
N ALA A 457 15.56 -4.38 52.54
CA ALA A 457 15.69 -4.99 51.23
C ALA A 457 16.57 -4.17 50.28
N ASN A 458 16.40 -2.85 50.26
CA ASN A 458 17.24 -1.95 49.47
C ASN A 458 17.22 -0.52 50.05
N VAL A 459 18.21 0.26 49.63
CA VAL A 459 18.32 1.72 49.81
C VAL A 459 18.45 2.32 48.41
N MET A 460 17.74 3.41 48.13
CA MET A 460 17.79 4.10 46.84
C MET A 460 17.99 5.60 47.07
N ILE A 461 19.01 6.17 46.45
CA ILE A 461 19.29 7.61 46.48
C ILE A 461 18.98 8.21 45.11
N HIS A 462 18.08 9.20 45.08
CA HIS A 462 17.91 10.06 43.93
C HIS A 462 18.87 11.25 44.04
N ALA A 463 19.76 11.42 43.05
CA ALA A 463 20.68 12.54 43.02
C ALA A 463 20.09 13.73 42.27
N GLU A 464 20.11 14.90 42.89
CA GLU A 464 19.60 16.16 42.34
C GLU A 464 20.73 17.20 42.22
N PRO A 465 20.77 18.02 41.16
CA PRO A 465 21.70 19.15 41.07
C PRO A 465 21.27 20.29 42.01
N SER A 466 22.19 21.17 42.39
CA SER A 466 21.91 22.23 43.37
C SER A 466 20.93 23.30 42.87
N GLY A 467 20.73 23.40 41.56
CA GLY A 467 19.73 24.27 40.92
C GLY A 467 18.28 23.75 40.95
N SER A 468 18.01 22.61 41.59
CA SER A 468 16.67 21.99 41.67
C SER A 468 15.81 22.49 42.85
N ILE A 469 16.37 23.35 43.71
CA ILE A 469 15.76 23.83 44.96
C ILE A 469 14.71 24.93 44.72
#